data_AF-A0A6D2K5G4-F1
#
_entry.id   AF-A0A6D2K5G4-F1
#
_cell.length_a   1.000
_cell.length_b   1.000
_cell.length_c   1.000
_cell.angle_alpha   90.00
_cell.angle_beta   90.00
_cell.angle_gamma   90.00
#
_symmetry.space_group_name_H-M   'P 1'
#
loop_
_entity.id
_entity.type
_entity.pdbx_description
1 polymer ?
#
loop_
_entity_poly.entity_id
_entity_poly.type
_entity_poly.pdbx_seq_one_letter_code
_entity_poly.pdbx_strand_id
1 'polypeptide(L)'
;MGKPSKGSDTGSKSNKKFEKKLQFYTKVKDTLASLSVQKEIGKKKKIHSRQKKLKAYDLSTLSEFLPEFNASQKSALPAPDLKMNCKRRQELVVTEGERLNKVLEHPAFQADPMGSIFQHLQSQQPPVEEKPKKKANTNGSKKRKVKKKAKADSMDF
;
A
#
# COMPACT_ATOMS: atom_id res chain seq x y z
N MET A 1 -9.88 37.60 -74.50
CA MET A 1 -9.83 36.52 -73.48
C MET A 1 -8.44 36.49 -72.87
N GLY A 2 -8.20 37.33 -71.86
CA GLY A 2 -6.89 37.53 -71.23
C GLY A 2 -6.55 36.40 -70.27
N LYS A 3 -5.35 35.82 -70.41
CA LYS A 3 -4.78 34.88 -69.45
C LYS A 3 -4.23 35.68 -68.27
N PRO A 4 -4.49 35.32 -67.00
CA PRO A 4 -3.79 35.96 -65.89
C PRO A 4 -2.31 35.57 -65.96
N SER A 5 -1.48 36.59 -66.16
CA SER A 5 -0.02 36.57 -66.06
C SER A 5 0.40 35.91 -64.73
N LYS A 6 1.27 34.89 -64.80
CA LYS A 6 2.02 34.42 -63.63
C LYS A 6 2.89 35.59 -63.16
N GLY A 7 2.56 36.10 -61.97
CA GLY A 7 3.23 37.23 -61.35
C GLY A 7 4.76 37.14 -61.45
N SER A 8 5.36 38.26 -61.82
CA SER A 8 6.79 38.49 -61.90
C SER A 8 7.45 38.22 -60.55
N ASP A 9 8.10 37.05 -60.43
CA ASP A 9 8.88 36.63 -59.28
C ASP A 9 10.28 37.30 -59.35
N THR A 10 10.33 38.64 -59.33
CA THR A 10 11.56 39.46 -59.38
C THR A 10 11.99 39.95 -58.00
N GLY A 11 11.63 39.23 -56.94
CA GLY A 11 12.14 39.47 -55.60
C GLY A 11 13.57 38.99 -55.48
N SER A 12 14.48 39.85 -54.98
CA SER A 12 15.83 39.44 -54.58
C SER A 12 15.78 38.16 -53.73
N LYS A 13 16.80 37.29 -53.84
CA LYS A 13 16.88 36.03 -53.08
C LYS A 13 16.66 36.22 -51.58
N SER A 14 16.94 37.41 -51.04
CA SER A 14 16.64 37.81 -49.66
C SER A 14 15.13 37.93 -49.39
N ASN A 15 14.36 38.58 -50.26
CA ASN A 15 12.89 38.70 -50.13
C ASN A 15 12.23 37.32 -50.16
N LYS A 16 12.68 36.43 -51.04
CA LYS A 16 12.16 35.05 -51.09
C LYS A 16 12.45 34.26 -49.81
N LYS A 17 13.58 34.52 -49.13
CA LYS A 17 13.89 33.92 -47.81
C LYS A 17 13.01 34.51 -46.72
N PHE A 18 12.73 35.82 -46.77
CA PHE A 18 11.85 36.50 -45.83
C PHE A 18 10.40 36.01 -45.94
N GLU A 19 9.88 35.92 -47.17
CA GLU A 19 8.56 35.36 -47.49
C GLU A 19 8.39 33.95 -46.91
N LYS A 20 9.39 33.08 -47.12
CA LYS A 20 9.39 31.71 -46.59
C LYS A 20 9.38 31.68 -45.06
N LYS A 21 10.10 32.60 -44.40
CA LYS A 21 10.08 32.71 -42.93
C LYS A 21 8.70 33.14 -42.44
N LEU A 22 8.07 34.13 -43.08
CA LEU A 22 6.71 34.54 -42.74
C LEU A 22 5.71 33.38 -42.90
N GLN A 23 5.76 32.66 -44.02
CA GLN A 23 4.93 31.49 -44.26
C GLN A 23 5.16 30.36 -43.25
N PHE A 24 6.38 30.22 -42.74
CA PHE A 24 6.65 29.26 -41.67
C PHE A 24 6.01 29.68 -40.35
N TYR A 25 6.19 30.95 -39.95
CA TYR A 25 5.62 31.45 -38.70
C TYR A 25 4.08 31.44 -38.70
N THR A 26 3.45 31.73 -39.84
CA THR A 26 1.98 31.60 -39.96
C THR A 26 1.54 30.16 -39.77
N LYS A 27 2.16 29.20 -40.47
CA LYS A 27 1.85 27.76 -40.32
C LYS A 27 2.03 27.26 -38.89
N VAL A 28 3.08 27.70 -38.19
CA VAL A 28 3.30 27.33 -36.78
C VAL A 28 2.19 27.91 -35.88
N LYS A 29 1.78 29.16 -36.11
CA LYS A 29 0.67 29.77 -35.36
C LYS A 29 -0.67 29.07 -35.62
N ASP A 30 -0.97 28.77 -36.88
CA ASP A 30 -2.22 28.12 -37.28
C ASP A 30 -2.32 26.69 -36.72
N THR A 31 -1.22 25.95 -36.73
CA THR A 31 -1.17 24.60 -36.13
C THR A 31 -1.34 24.64 -34.61
N LEU A 32 -0.70 25.58 -33.91
CA LEU A 32 -0.91 25.78 -32.47
C LEU A 32 -2.37 26.11 -32.13
N ALA A 33 -3.01 26.99 -32.91
CA ALA A 33 -4.42 27.35 -32.74
C ALA A 33 -5.37 26.18 -33.01
N SER A 34 -5.13 25.39 -34.06
CA SER A 34 -5.92 24.18 -34.34
C SER A 34 -5.81 23.16 -33.21
N LEU A 35 -4.61 22.99 -32.65
CA LEU A 35 -4.35 22.04 -31.58
C LEU A 35 -4.93 22.50 -30.23
N SER A 36 -5.02 23.81 -29.97
CA SER A 36 -5.72 24.35 -28.79
C SER A 36 -7.24 24.18 -28.91
N VAL A 37 -7.83 24.42 -30.09
CA VAL A 37 -9.26 24.21 -30.34
C VAL A 37 -9.64 22.72 -30.16
N GLN A 38 -8.81 21.79 -30.63
CA GLN A 38 -9.04 20.35 -30.40
C GLN A 38 -8.92 19.93 -28.92
N LYS A 39 -8.13 20.65 -28.11
CA LYS A 39 -8.05 20.42 -26.66
C LYS A 39 -9.27 20.96 -25.92
N GLU A 40 -9.83 22.08 -26.38
CA GLU A 40 -11.04 22.69 -25.79
C GLU A 40 -12.32 21.93 -26.13
N ILE A 41 -12.39 21.28 -27.31
CA ILE A 41 -13.45 20.32 -27.65
C ILE A 41 -13.16 18.98 -26.94
N GLY A 42 -13.08 19.05 -25.62
CA GLY A 42 -12.87 17.93 -24.71
C GLY A 42 -14.05 16.97 -24.80
N LYS A 43 -13.77 15.75 -25.23
CA LYS A 43 -14.64 14.56 -25.25
C LYS A 43 -15.68 14.59 -24.12
N LYS A 44 -16.99 14.51 -24.44
CA LYS A 44 -18.05 14.24 -23.46
C LYS A 44 -17.67 12.97 -22.66
N LYS A 45 -17.17 13.14 -21.44
CA LYS A 45 -16.78 12.01 -20.58
C LYS A 45 -18.04 11.22 -20.24
N LYS A 46 -18.11 9.94 -20.64
CA LYS A 46 -19.13 8.98 -20.18
C LYS A 46 -18.96 8.70 -18.68
N ILE A 47 -19.36 9.64 -17.83
CA ILE A 47 -19.28 9.52 -16.37
C ILE A 47 -20.28 8.49 -15.84
N HIS A 48 -21.42 8.32 -16.52
CA HIS A 48 -22.52 7.48 -16.06
C HIS A 48 -22.19 5.97 -15.96
N SER A 49 -21.32 5.44 -16.83
CA SER A 49 -20.88 4.03 -16.75
C SER A 49 -19.99 3.76 -15.53
N ARG A 50 -19.19 4.76 -15.11
CA ARG A 50 -18.28 4.61 -13.96
C ARG A 50 -19.04 4.68 -12.63
N GLN A 51 -20.10 5.49 -12.54
CA GLN A 51 -20.92 5.60 -11.32
C GLN A 51 -21.64 4.29 -10.95
N LYS A 52 -22.18 3.55 -11.93
CA LYS A 52 -22.84 2.25 -11.65
C LYS A 52 -21.87 1.21 -11.08
N LYS A 53 -20.59 1.26 -11.48
CA LYS A 53 -19.56 0.37 -10.93
C LYS A 53 -19.16 0.73 -9.51
N LEU A 54 -19.13 2.02 -9.16
CA LEU A 54 -18.75 2.46 -7.80
C LEU A 54 -19.70 1.92 -6.72
N LYS A 55 -20.99 1.77 -7.02
CA LYS A 55 -21.98 1.20 -6.09
C LYS A 55 -21.81 -0.30 -5.85
N ALA A 56 -21.31 -1.05 -6.83
CA ALA A 56 -21.06 -2.48 -6.68
C ALA A 56 -19.84 -2.78 -5.78
N TYR A 57 -18.98 -1.79 -5.56
CA TYR A 57 -17.80 -1.88 -4.69
C TYR A 57 -17.99 -1.05 -3.41
N ASP A 58 -19.22 -0.87 -2.95
CA ASP A 58 -19.48 -0.22 -1.67
C ASP A 58 -19.18 -1.22 -0.53
N LEU A 59 -18.00 -1.05 0.08
CA LEU A 59 -17.48 -1.91 1.16
C LEU A 59 -17.85 -1.38 2.56
N SER A 60 -18.76 -0.41 2.64
CA SER A 60 -19.19 0.19 3.91
C SER A 60 -19.75 -0.84 4.90
N THR A 61 -20.36 -1.92 4.43
CA THR A 61 -20.87 -3.00 5.29
C THR A 61 -19.75 -3.81 5.95
N LEU A 62 -18.52 -3.81 5.42
CA LEU A 62 -17.40 -4.55 6.00
C LEU A 62 -16.93 -3.94 7.33
N SER A 63 -17.19 -2.65 7.59
CA SER A 63 -16.80 -2.02 8.86
C SER A 63 -17.56 -2.57 10.06
N GLU A 64 -18.74 -3.17 9.86
CA GLU A 64 -19.54 -3.78 10.93
C GLU A 64 -18.98 -5.15 11.36
N PHE A 65 -18.26 -5.84 10.47
CA PHE A 65 -17.70 -7.18 10.73
C PHE A 65 -16.24 -7.16 11.15
N LEU A 66 -15.54 -6.06 10.91
CA LEU A 66 -14.17 -5.88 11.34
C LEU A 66 -14.16 -5.29 12.75
N PRO A 67 -13.27 -5.74 13.64
CA PRO A 67 -13.00 -5.02 14.89
C PRO A 67 -12.73 -3.56 14.54
N GLU A 68 -13.27 -2.61 15.32
CA GLU A 68 -13.09 -1.16 15.12
C GLU A 68 -11.60 -0.84 15.01
N PHE A 69 -11.11 -0.86 13.77
CA PHE A 69 -9.71 -0.63 13.50
C PHE A 69 -9.53 0.87 13.54
N ASN A 70 -9.01 1.36 14.67
CA ASN A 70 -8.55 2.73 14.83
C ASN A 70 -7.40 3.00 13.84
N ALA A 71 -7.73 3.20 12.56
CA ALA A 71 -6.81 3.53 11.48
C ALA A 71 -6.03 4.84 11.76
N SER A 72 -6.53 5.63 12.72
CA SER A 72 -5.93 6.86 13.22
C SER A 72 -4.66 6.63 14.06
N GLN A 73 -4.50 5.48 14.75
CA GLN A 73 -3.40 5.35 15.73
C GLN A 73 -2.11 4.70 15.20
N LYS A 74 -2.07 4.17 13.96
CA LYS A 74 -0.87 3.48 13.45
C LYS A 74 -0.36 3.94 12.08
N SER A 75 -1.00 4.91 11.42
CA SER A 75 -0.46 5.52 10.20
C SER A 75 0.27 6.84 10.48
N ALA A 76 1.15 6.84 11.49
CA ALA A 76 2.18 7.87 11.65
C ALA A 76 3.33 7.73 10.63
N LEU A 77 3.16 6.88 9.62
CA LEU A 77 3.99 6.85 8.43
C LEU A 77 3.12 7.37 7.27
N PRO A 78 3.59 8.39 6.54
CA PRO A 78 2.85 8.91 5.40
C PRO A 78 2.61 7.73 4.46
N ALA A 79 1.33 7.49 4.11
CA ALA A 79 0.98 6.52 3.07
C ALA A 79 1.86 6.85 1.88
N PRO A 80 2.87 6.03 1.55
CA PRO A 80 3.80 6.39 0.52
C PRO A 80 2.97 6.42 -0.75
N ASP A 81 2.87 7.58 -1.39
CA ASP A 81 2.21 7.75 -2.67
C ASP A 81 2.51 6.51 -3.50
N LEU A 82 1.50 5.67 -3.70
CA LEU A 82 1.62 4.34 -4.31
C LEU A 82 1.86 4.46 -5.81
N LYS A 83 2.51 5.54 -6.24
CA LYS A 83 3.02 5.78 -7.57
C LYS A 83 4.26 4.91 -7.74
N MET A 84 4.00 3.62 -7.92
CA MET A 84 5.01 2.64 -8.22
C MET A 84 5.64 3.00 -9.56
N ASN A 85 6.92 3.35 -9.54
CA ASN A 85 7.72 3.55 -10.74
C ASN A 85 8.31 2.20 -11.23
N CYS A 86 8.85 2.17 -12.45
CA CYS A 86 9.36 0.94 -13.06
C CYS A 86 10.54 0.34 -12.27
N LYS A 87 11.43 1.19 -11.77
CA LYS A 87 12.60 0.78 -10.98
C LYS A 87 12.18 0.15 -9.65
N ARG A 88 11.27 0.80 -8.93
CA ARG A 88 10.69 0.32 -7.68
C ARG A 88 9.96 -1.01 -7.86
N ARG A 89 9.28 -1.22 -9.01
CA ARG A 89 8.69 -2.53 -9.33
C ARG A 89 9.76 -3.60 -9.50
N GLN A 90 10.84 -3.30 -10.20
CA GLN A 90 11.95 -4.24 -10.37
C GLN A 90 12.62 -4.58 -9.04
N GLU A 91 12.90 -3.57 -8.21
CA GLU A 91 13.43 -3.77 -6.86
C GLU A 91 12.52 -4.65 -6.01
N LEU A 92 11.20 -4.39 -6.02
CA LEU A 92 10.25 -5.24 -5.32
C LEU A 92 10.30 -6.69 -5.78
N VAL A 93 10.32 -6.94 -7.09
CA VAL A 93 10.40 -8.31 -7.63
C VAL A 93 11.66 -9.03 -7.13
N VAL A 94 12.81 -8.34 -7.12
CA VAL A 94 14.07 -8.92 -6.61
C VAL A 94 13.96 -9.22 -5.12
N THR A 95 13.51 -8.25 -4.31
CA THR A 95 13.41 -8.43 -2.86
C THR A 95 12.40 -9.50 -2.45
N GLU A 96 11.26 -9.58 -3.15
CA GLU A 96 10.22 -10.58 -2.88
C GLU A 96 10.68 -11.97 -3.33
N GLY A 97 11.44 -12.06 -4.45
CA GLY A 97 12.07 -13.30 -4.89
C GLY A 97 13.10 -13.83 -3.89
N GLU A 98 13.97 -12.97 -3.37
CA GLU A 98 14.91 -13.33 -2.30
C GLU A 98 14.18 -13.79 -1.03
N ARG A 99 13.09 -13.11 -0.65
CA ARG A 99 12.29 -13.51 0.51
C ARG A 99 11.65 -14.88 0.30
N LEU A 100 11.12 -15.15 -0.89
CA LEU A 100 10.55 -16.45 -1.23
C LEU A 100 11.60 -17.55 -1.17
N ASN A 101 12.76 -17.34 -1.78
CA ASN A 101 13.85 -18.32 -1.75
C ASN A 101 14.27 -18.67 -0.32
N LYS A 102 14.35 -17.69 0.57
CA LYS A 102 14.62 -17.93 2.00
C LYS A 102 13.58 -18.84 2.67
N VAL A 103 12.30 -18.72 2.31
CA VAL A 103 11.26 -19.61 2.83
C VAL A 103 11.42 -21.03 2.26
N LEU A 104 11.69 -21.15 0.96
CA LEU A 104 11.86 -22.45 0.29
C LEU A 104 13.13 -23.19 0.75
N GLU A 105 14.20 -22.46 1.07
CA GLU A 105 15.45 -23.02 1.59
C GLU A 105 15.37 -23.37 3.09
N HIS A 106 14.32 -22.94 3.81
CA HIS A 106 14.22 -23.15 5.24
C HIS A 106 13.94 -24.63 5.58
N PRO A 107 14.75 -25.29 6.44
CA PRO A 107 14.60 -26.72 6.72
C PRO A 107 13.22 -27.10 7.29
N ALA A 108 12.65 -26.25 8.15
CA ALA A 108 11.31 -26.51 8.69
C ALA A 108 10.21 -26.45 7.61
N PHE A 109 10.38 -25.61 6.58
CA PHE A 109 9.43 -25.50 5.48
C PHE A 109 9.57 -26.68 4.50
N GLN A 110 10.79 -27.18 4.30
CA GLN A 110 11.04 -28.39 3.49
C GLN A 110 10.49 -29.66 4.14
N ALA A 111 10.58 -29.76 5.48
CA ALA A 111 10.08 -30.90 6.22
C ALA A 111 8.54 -30.89 6.35
N ASP A 112 7.96 -29.75 6.72
CA ASP A 112 6.50 -29.57 6.81
C ASP A 112 6.11 -28.13 6.45
N PRO A 113 5.68 -27.88 5.20
CA PRO A 113 5.31 -26.54 4.76
C PRO A 113 4.08 -26.00 5.50
N MET A 114 3.12 -26.87 5.86
CA MET A 114 1.89 -26.45 6.54
C MET A 114 2.15 -26.12 8.01
N GLY A 115 2.90 -26.97 8.71
CA GLY A 115 3.33 -26.71 10.08
C GLY A 115 4.20 -25.46 10.21
N SER A 116 5.13 -25.25 9.28
CA SER A 116 5.99 -24.06 9.26
C SER A 116 5.19 -22.77 9.06
N ILE A 117 4.20 -22.76 8.16
CA ILE A 117 3.29 -21.62 7.98
C ILE A 117 2.47 -21.39 9.25
N PHE A 118 1.91 -22.44 9.85
CA PHE A 118 1.11 -22.33 11.06
C PHE A 118 1.92 -21.73 12.22
N GLN A 119 3.14 -22.22 12.44
CA GLN A 119 4.05 -21.70 13.45
C GLN A 119 4.41 -20.23 13.19
N HIS A 120 4.70 -19.88 11.94
CA HIS A 120 4.99 -18.50 11.56
C HIS A 120 3.79 -17.60 11.88
N LEU A 121 2.58 -17.98 11.45
CA LEU A 121 1.36 -17.23 11.73
C LEU A 121 1.13 -17.05 13.22
N GLN A 122 1.32 -18.11 14.02
CA GLN A 122 1.20 -18.05 15.47
C GLN A 122 2.21 -17.08 16.10
N SER A 123 3.44 -17.04 15.58
CA SER A 123 4.48 -16.12 16.08
C SER A 123 4.20 -14.64 15.74
N GLN A 124 3.51 -14.37 14.64
CA GLN A 124 3.18 -13.03 14.18
C GLN A 124 1.87 -12.50 14.78
N GLN A 125 1.15 -13.32 15.55
CA GLN A 125 0.00 -12.82 16.28
C GLN A 125 0.46 -11.86 17.37
N PRO A 126 -0.22 -10.69 17.53
CA PRO A 126 0.08 -9.79 18.61
C PRO A 126 -0.08 -10.53 19.94
N PRO A 127 0.76 -10.25 20.96
CA PRO A 127 0.59 -10.84 22.28
C PRO A 127 -0.84 -10.56 22.73
N VAL A 128 -1.65 -11.61 22.84
CA VAL A 128 -2.93 -11.50 23.52
C VAL A 128 -2.58 -11.13 24.96
N GLU A 129 -3.01 -9.96 25.41
CA GLU A 129 -2.90 -9.56 26.81
C GLU A 129 -3.68 -10.57 27.66
N GLU A 130 -3.03 -11.66 28.05
CA GLU A 130 -3.52 -12.51 29.12
C GLU A 130 -3.46 -11.65 30.39
N LYS A 131 -4.63 -11.09 30.75
CA LYS A 131 -4.84 -10.43 32.04
C LYS A 131 -4.22 -11.33 33.11
N PRO A 132 -3.29 -10.81 33.93
CA PRO A 132 -2.61 -11.64 34.90
C PRO A 132 -3.66 -12.29 35.81
N LYS A 133 -3.71 -13.63 35.77
CA LYS A 133 -4.54 -14.41 36.70
C LYS A 133 -4.15 -13.97 38.10
N LYS A 134 -5.10 -13.34 38.82
CA LYS A 134 -4.94 -12.96 40.22
C LYS A 134 -4.47 -14.21 40.97
N LYS A 135 -3.25 -14.18 41.51
CA LYS A 135 -2.76 -15.23 42.39
C LYS A 135 -3.66 -15.24 43.61
N ALA A 136 -4.50 -16.27 43.74
CA ALA A 136 -5.22 -16.53 44.97
C ALA A 136 -4.18 -16.95 46.03
N ASN A 137 -4.00 -16.11 47.04
CA ASN A 137 -3.18 -16.36 48.21
C ASN A 137 -3.83 -17.43 49.08
N THR A 138 -3.56 -18.71 48.79
CA THR A 138 -3.93 -19.82 49.67
C THR A 138 -2.89 -19.97 50.79
N ASN A 139 -2.81 -18.98 51.68
CA ASN A 139 -2.12 -19.16 52.97
C ASN A 139 -3.15 -19.47 54.05
N GLY A 140 -3.68 -20.69 53.97
CA GLY A 140 -4.50 -21.30 55.00
C GLY A 140 -3.93 -22.66 55.38
N SER A 141 -2.96 -22.71 56.30
CA SER A 141 -2.76 -23.92 57.10
C SER A 141 -2.25 -23.61 58.50
N LYS A 142 -3.08 -23.99 59.47
CA LYS A 142 -2.83 -24.02 60.92
C LYS A 142 -1.55 -24.79 61.24
N LYS A 143 -0.70 -24.27 62.14
CA LYS A 143 0.13 -25.13 63.01
C LYS A 143 0.43 -24.48 64.38
N ARG A 144 -0.25 -25.08 65.39
CA ARG A 144 0.17 -25.45 66.75
C ARG A 144 0.59 -24.35 67.75
N LYS A 145 -0.27 -24.18 68.77
CA LYS A 145 0.09 -23.63 70.09
C LYS A 145 1.13 -24.55 70.76
N VAL A 146 2.28 -23.98 71.12
CA VAL A 146 3.21 -24.58 72.09
C VAL A 146 2.92 -23.95 73.45
N LYS A 147 2.54 -24.76 74.44
CA LYS A 147 2.72 -24.43 75.85
C LYS A 147 3.12 -25.69 76.59
N LYS A 148 4.38 -25.71 77.05
CA LYS A 148 5.00 -26.73 77.91
C LYS A 148 4.23 -26.92 79.22
N LYS A 149 4.21 -28.14 79.76
CA LYS A 149 4.50 -28.46 81.17
C LYS A 149 4.76 -29.97 81.32
N ALA A 150 5.51 -30.30 82.36
CA ALA A 150 6.46 -31.40 82.48
C ALA A 150 5.98 -32.61 83.32
N LYS A 151 6.91 -33.57 83.49
CA LYS A 151 6.98 -34.75 84.39
C LYS A 151 6.61 -36.07 83.71
N ALA A 152 7.59 -36.96 83.43
CA ALA A 152 8.24 -37.92 84.34
C ALA A 152 7.26 -39.01 84.79
N ASP A 153 7.39 -40.25 84.32
CA ASP A 153 8.05 -41.33 85.09
C ASP A 153 8.06 -42.68 84.35
N SER A 154 9.13 -43.46 84.64
CA SER A 154 9.25 -44.93 84.75
C SER A 154 8.88 -45.84 83.56
N MET A 155 9.87 -46.60 83.04
CA MET A 155 10.12 -48.06 83.26
C MET A 155 9.14 -48.97 82.51
N ASP A 156 9.45 -50.15 81.97
CA ASP A 156 10.63 -50.96 81.68
C ASP A 156 10.09 -52.19 80.89
N PHE A 157 10.98 -52.90 80.19
CA PHE A 157 10.82 -54.19 79.48
C PHE A 157 10.09 -54.24 78.13
#